data_AF-A0A2V6FZW0-F1
#
_entry.id   AF-A0A2V6FZW0-F1
#
_cell.length_a   1.000
_cell.length_b   1.000
_cell.length_c   1.000
_cell.angle_alpha   90.00
_cell.angle_beta   90.00
_cell.angle_gamma   90.00
#
_symmetry.space_group_name_H-M   'P 1'
#
loop_
_entity.id
_entity.type
_entity.pdbx_description
1 polymer ?
#
loop_
_entity_poly.entity_id
_entity_poly.type
_entity_poly.pdbx_seq_one_letter_code
_entity_poly.pdbx_strand_id
1 'polypeptide(L)'
;MPPLHSPAQDTEKFGTVTATLASETIRIGAGSQDAAVFEFGVEARPLLALLTFELASPQIDAPPQVYLNGEDIGAVSLVLPELADPAYRGEMEPLVKQMRFRYTGWLRGQKIVPVSSLKIGSNTLIVASASGSTVAIRSTQVQLKYLWDKSDYILQPAH
;
A
#
# COMPACT_ATOMS: atom_id res chain seq x y z
N MET A 1 -26.06 -10.41 5.73
CA MET A 1 -25.38 -9.28 5.06
C MET A 1 -24.60 -8.51 6.12
N PRO A 2 -23.26 -8.43 6.07
CA PRO A 2 -22.55 -7.45 6.89
C PRO A 2 -22.79 -6.04 6.32
N PRO A 3 -22.81 -5.00 7.16
CA PRO A 3 -23.35 -3.69 6.81
C PRO A 3 -22.40 -2.84 5.95
N LEU A 4 -22.99 -1.91 5.20
CA LEU A 4 -22.28 -0.84 4.48
C LEU A 4 -21.44 -0.01 5.46
N HIS A 5 -20.11 -0.12 5.36
CA HIS A 5 -19.21 0.76 6.09
C HIS A 5 -19.20 2.15 5.43
N SER A 6 -19.49 3.19 6.21
CA SER A 6 -19.32 4.58 5.77
C SER A 6 -17.83 4.88 5.58
N PRO A 7 -17.41 5.58 4.51
CA PRO A 7 -16.03 6.04 4.39
C PRO A 7 -15.68 6.91 5.60
N ALA A 8 -14.48 6.73 6.17
CA ALA A 8 -13.92 7.78 7.00
C ALA A 8 -13.80 9.03 6.11
N GLN A 9 -14.32 10.17 6.56
CA GLN A 9 -14.36 11.41 5.78
C GLN A 9 -12.99 11.71 5.18
N ASP A 10 -12.93 11.80 3.85
CA ASP A 10 -11.71 12.20 3.16
C ASP A 10 -11.24 13.55 3.72
N THR A 11 -9.94 13.67 3.94
CA THR A 11 -9.36 14.91 4.46
C THR A 11 -8.59 15.62 3.37
N GLU A 12 -8.86 16.92 3.21
CA GLU A 12 -8.14 17.77 2.26
C GLU A 12 -7.17 18.67 2.98
N LYS A 13 -5.89 18.60 2.60
CA LYS A 13 -4.84 19.48 3.14
C LYS A 13 -3.86 19.83 2.06
N PHE A 14 -3.64 21.12 1.84
CA PHE A 14 -2.60 21.62 0.95
C PHE A 14 -2.68 21.04 -0.48
N GLY A 15 -3.88 20.94 -1.06
CA GLY A 15 -4.10 20.33 -2.38
C GLY A 15 -3.95 18.81 -2.40
N THR A 16 -3.86 18.15 -1.25
CA THR A 16 -3.84 16.69 -1.12
C THR A 16 -5.14 16.20 -0.51
N VAL A 17 -5.83 15.30 -1.20
CA VAL A 17 -6.95 14.53 -0.66
C VAL A 17 -6.39 13.24 -0.07
N THR A 18 -6.73 12.91 1.16
CA THR A 18 -6.40 11.62 1.80
C THR A 18 -7.68 10.86 2.08
N ALA A 19 -7.83 9.71 1.44
CA ALA A 19 -8.95 8.81 1.63
C ALA A 19 -8.50 7.55 2.37
N THR A 20 -9.30 7.13 3.36
CA THR A 20 -9.05 5.86 4.08
C THR A 20 -9.82 4.74 3.38
N LEU A 21 -9.09 3.77 2.84
CA LEU A 21 -9.66 2.63 2.11
C LEU A 21 -10.09 1.49 3.05
N ALA A 22 -9.35 1.29 4.14
CA ALA A 22 -9.73 0.37 5.21
C ALA A 22 -9.05 0.76 6.52
N SER A 23 -9.80 0.71 7.61
CA SER A 23 -9.33 1.01 8.95
C SER A 23 -8.99 -0.25 9.76
N GLU A 24 -9.65 -1.33 9.42
CA GLU A 24 -9.58 -2.65 10.01
C GLU A 24 -8.41 -3.48 9.47
N THR A 25 -8.14 -4.59 10.15
CA THR A 25 -7.11 -5.54 9.73
C THR A 25 -7.69 -6.56 8.76
N ILE A 26 -7.12 -6.64 7.56
CA ILE A 26 -7.48 -7.58 6.50
C ILE A 26 -6.33 -8.59 6.37
N ARG A 27 -6.65 -9.89 6.44
CA ARG A 27 -5.66 -10.96 6.22
C ARG A 27 -5.54 -11.23 4.72
N ILE A 28 -4.31 -11.32 4.24
CA ILE A 28 -3.94 -11.68 2.87
C ILE A 28 -3.28 -13.05 2.91
N GLY A 29 -3.90 -14.03 2.26
CA GLY A 29 -3.46 -15.42 2.23
C GLY A 29 -2.38 -15.68 1.18
N ALA A 30 -1.87 -16.91 1.14
CA ALA A 30 -0.75 -17.30 0.29
C ALA A 30 -1.09 -17.50 -1.20
N GLY A 31 -2.36 -17.39 -1.58
CA GLY A 31 -2.84 -17.55 -2.95
C GLY A 31 -3.45 -16.27 -3.50
N SER A 32 -3.46 -16.12 -4.83
CA SER A 32 -3.97 -14.93 -5.52
C SER A 32 -5.45 -14.63 -5.25
N GLN A 33 -6.22 -15.61 -4.76
CA GLN A 33 -7.63 -15.46 -4.38
C GLN A 33 -7.83 -14.83 -3.00
N ASP A 34 -6.78 -14.78 -2.17
CA ASP A 34 -6.81 -14.21 -0.82
C ASP A 34 -6.14 -12.83 -0.78
N ALA A 35 -6.29 -12.04 -1.84
CA ALA A 35 -5.77 -10.68 -1.92
C ALA A 35 -6.70 -9.67 -1.22
N ALA A 36 -6.14 -8.56 -0.75
CA ALA A 36 -6.97 -7.46 -0.26
C ALA A 36 -7.39 -6.58 -1.43
N VAL A 37 -8.70 -6.31 -1.54
CA VAL A 37 -9.29 -5.52 -2.62
C VAL A 37 -9.89 -4.25 -2.06
N PHE A 38 -9.60 -3.12 -2.69
CA PHE A 38 -10.07 -1.79 -2.32
C PHE A 38 -10.64 -1.08 -3.55
N GLU A 39 -11.65 -0.26 -3.33
CA GLU A 39 -12.23 0.60 -4.36
C GLU A 39 -12.19 2.05 -3.90
N PHE A 40 -11.87 2.96 -4.83
CA PHE A 40 -11.90 4.40 -4.56
C PHE A 40 -12.22 5.21 -5.81
N GLY A 41 -12.87 6.35 -5.58
CA GLY A 41 -13.17 7.33 -6.62
C GLY A 41 -12.04 8.33 -6.84
N VAL A 42 -11.89 8.79 -8.07
CA VAL A 42 -11.00 9.89 -8.45
C VAL A 42 -11.80 10.88 -9.29
N GLU A 43 -11.97 12.11 -8.80
CA GLU A 43 -12.83 13.12 -9.45
C GLU A 43 -12.16 13.83 -10.62
N ALA A 44 -10.85 14.08 -10.49
CA ALA A 44 -10.01 14.68 -11.51
C ALA A 44 -8.67 13.96 -11.54
N ARG A 45 -7.89 14.13 -12.61
CA ARG A 45 -6.56 13.51 -12.70
C ARG A 45 -5.60 14.14 -11.68
N PRO A 46 -5.09 13.38 -10.68
CA PRO A 46 -4.12 13.90 -9.73
C PRO A 46 -2.76 14.09 -10.41
N LEU A 47 -1.88 14.89 -9.81
CA LEU A 47 -0.48 15.05 -10.20
C LEU A 47 0.41 13.93 -9.62
N LEU A 48 0.04 13.43 -8.45
CA LEU A 48 0.72 12.33 -7.77
C LEU A 48 -0.29 11.53 -6.95
N ALA A 49 -0.07 10.22 -6.86
CA ALA A 49 -0.86 9.36 -5.99
C ALA A 49 0.06 8.46 -5.16
N LEU A 50 -0.26 8.29 -3.88
CA LEU A 50 0.51 7.51 -2.93
C LEU A 50 -0.43 6.60 -2.16
N LEU A 51 -0.18 5.29 -2.22
CA LEU A 51 -0.81 4.29 -1.37
C LEU A 51 0.09 4.04 -0.14
N THR A 52 -0.51 4.02 1.04
CA THR A 52 0.16 3.65 2.30
C THR A 52 -0.69 2.73 3.13
N PHE A 53 -0.06 1.80 3.84
CA PHE A 53 -0.72 0.87 4.77
C PHE A 53 0.31 0.29 5.73
N GLU A 54 -0.13 -0.41 6.76
CA GLU A 54 0.74 -1.20 7.64
C GLU A 54 0.62 -2.69 7.32
N LEU A 55 1.73 -3.42 7.39
CA LEU A 55 1.87 -4.84 7.11
C LEU A 55 2.36 -5.58 8.35
N ALA A 56 1.64 -6.61 8.80
CA ALA A 56 2.11 -7.52 9.83
C ALA A 56 2.95 -8.64 9.22
N SER A 57 4.14 -8.85 9.79
CA SER A 57 5.05 -9.96 9.45
C SER A 57 5.32 -10.14 7.94
N PRO A 58 5.59 -9.07 7.17
CA PRO A 58 5.86 -9.23 5.74
C PRO A 58 7.20 -9.93 5.52
N GLN A 59 7.28 -10.68 4.42
CA GLN A 59 8.56 -11.17 3.92
C GLN A 59 9.33 -9.98 3.31
N ILE A 60 10.45 -9.58 3.94
CA ILE A 60 11.19 -8.37 3.56
C ILE A 60 11.79 -8.48 2.16
N ASP A 61 12.28 -9.67 1.79
CA ASP A 61 12.89 -9.98 0.49
C ASP A 61 11.85 -10.28 -0.61
N ALA A 62 10.57 -10.45 -0.25
CA ALA A 62 9.46 -10.64 -1.17
C ALA A 62 8.25 -9.79 -0.73
N PRO A 63 8.34 -8.46 -0.84
CA PRO A 63 7.27 -7.56 -0.44
C PRO A 63 5.99 -7.78 -1.28
N PRO A 64 4.81 -7.44 -0.76
CA PRO A 64 3.55 -7.54 -1.50
C PRO A 64 3.55 -6.79 -2.82
N GLN A 65 2.86 -7.35 -3.82
CA GLN A 65 2.60 -6.72 -5.11
C GLN A 65 1.31 -5.93 -5.09
N VAL A 66 1.24 -4.86 -5.87
CA VAL A 66 0.05 -4.03 -6.01
C VAL A 66 -0.40 -4.03 -7.45
N TYR A 67 -1.71 -4.26 -7.63
CA TYR A 67 -2.36 -4.16 -8.93
C TYR A 67 -3.37 -3.02 -8.88
N LEU A 68 -3.42 -2.22 -9.93
CA LEU A 68 -4.39 -1.15 -10.10
C LEU A 68 -5.15 -1.40 -11.40
N ASN A 69 -6.48 -1.45 -11.33
CA ASN A 69 -7.34 -1.65 -12.49
C ASN A 69 -6.98 -2.90 -13.33
N GLY A 70 -6.41 -3.92 -12.68
CA GLY A 70 -5.94 -5.16 -13.32
C GLY A 70 -4.48 -5.13 -13.83
N GLU A 71 -3.80 -3.98 -13.77
CA GLU A 71 -2.40 -3.82 -14.16
C GLU A 71 -1.47 -3.97 -12.94
N ASP A 72 -0.37 -4.71 -13.10
CA ASP A 72 0.68 -4.79 -12.09
C ASP A 72 1.46 -3.47 -12.04
N ILE A 73 1.38 -2.74 -10.92
CA ILE A 73 2.14 -1.51 -10.71
C ILE A 73 3.41 -1.77 -9.89
N GLY A 74 3.66 -3.01 -9.50
CA GLY A 74 4.87 -3.52 -8.86
C GLY A 74 4.83 -3.53 -7.33
N ALA A 75 5.96 -3.93 -6.75
CA ALA A 75 6.05 -4.20 -5.33
C ALA A 75 5.96 -2.95 -4.44
N VAL A 76 5.51 -3.14 -3.21
CA VAL A 76 5.47 -2.14 -2.15
C VAL A 76 6.86 -1.92 -1.56
N SER A 77 7.21 -0.66 -1.32
CA SER A 77 8.41 -0.32 -0.54
C SER A 77 8.09 -0.43 0.94
N LEU A 78 8.92 -1.16 1.68
CA LEU A 78 8.80 -1.31 3.13
C LEU A 78 9.74 -0.33 3.83
N VAL A 79 9.22 0.37 4.83
CA VAL A 79 10.04 1.18 5.75
C VAL A 79 10.52 0.26 6.87
N LEU A 80 11.79 -0.11 6.84
CA LEU A 80 12.39 -0.99 7.85
C LEU A 80 12.82 -0.20 9.09
N PRO A 81 12.63 -0.74 10.30
CA PRO A 81 13.18 -0.16 11.52
C PRO A 81 14.69 -0.41 11.61
N GLU A 82 15.31 0.14 12.66
CA GLU A 82 16.71 -0.13 12.98
C GLU A 82 16.92 -1.61 13.32
N LEU A 83 18.09 -2.16 12.96
CA LEU A 83 18.40 -3.58 13.21
C LEU A 83 18.46 -3.97 14.69
N ALA A 84 18.47 -2.98 15.60
CA ALA A 84 18.36 -3.18 17.04
C ALA A 84 16.92 -3.44 17.51
N ASP A 85 15.92 -3.32 16.63
CA ASP A 85 14.53 -3.56 16.97
C ASP A 85 14.30 -5.03 17.39
N PRO A 86 13.70 -5.30 18.57
CA PRO A 86 13.51 -6.65 19.07
C PRO A 86 12.51 -7.50 18.25
N ALA A 87 11.77 -6.91 17.32
CA ALA A 87 10.91 -7.65 16.38
C ALA A 87 11.71 -8.33 15.25
N TYR A 88 13.02 -8.07 15.11
CA TYR A 88 13.90 -8.93 14.32
C TYR A 88 14.15 -10.24 15.06
N ARG A 89 13.61 -11.35 14.53
CA ARG A 89 13.78 -12.70 15.07
C ARG A 89 14.62 -13.55 14.14
N GLY A 90 15.69 -14.12 14.68
CA GLY A 90 16.47 -15.16 14.03
C GLY A 90 15.79 -16.52 14.18
N GLU A 91 15.46 -17.15 13.05
CA GLU A 91 14.98 -18.53 12.98
C GLU A 91 16.11 -19.43 12.42
N MET A 92 16.33 -20.56 13.08
CA MET A 92 17.20 -21.63 12.60
C MET A 92 16.33 -22.84 12.27
N GLU A 93 16.25 -23.18 10.98
CA GLU A 93 15.65 -24.45 10.56
C GLU A 93 16.68 -25.59 10.69
N PRO A 94 16.28 -26.80 11.15
CA PRO A 94 17.24 -27.88 11.45
C PRO A 94 18.13 -28.31 10.27
N LEU A 95 17.71 -28.05 9.02
CA LEU A 95 18.46 -28.39 7.81
C LEU A 95 19.17 -27.18 7.16
N VAL A 96 18.95 -25.96 7.65
CA VAL A 96 19.53 -24.74 7.07
C VAL A 96 20.71 -24.29 7.93
N LYS A 97 21.92 -24.31 7.36
CA LYS A 97 23.17 -23.93 8.05
C LYS A 97 23.29 -22.42 8.35
N GLN A 98 22.31 -21.61 7.97
CA GLN A 98 22.36 -20.15 8.08
C GLN A 98 21.12 -19.63 8.81
N MET A 99 21.35 -18.75 9.80
CA MET A 99 20.29 -18.07 10.54
C MET A 99 19.52 -17.15 9.60
N ARG A 100 18.19 -17.31 9.55
CA ARG A 100 17.30 -16.45 8.76
C ARG A 100 16.64 -15.46 9.68
N PHE A 101 16.72 -14.17 9.36
CA PHE A 101 16.02 -13.14 10.13
C PHE A 101 14.68 -12.84 9.50
N ARG A 102 13.64 -12.79 10.33
CA ARG A 102 12.31 -12.33 9.96
C ARG A 102 11.91 -11.17 10.86
N TYR A 103 11.19 -10.21 10.31
CA TYR A 103 10.60 -9.15 11.09
C TYR A 103 9.16 -9.50 11.44
N THR A 104 8.84 -9.56 12.72
CA THR A 104 7.51 -10.00 13.21
C THR A 104 6.60 -8.86 13.65
N GLY A 105 7.05 -7.62 13.51
CA GLY A 105 6.26 -6.43 13.85
C GLY A 105 5.36 -5.95 12.70
N TRP A 106 4.75 -4.80 12.91
CA TRP A 106 4.09 -4.04 11.84
C TRP A 106 5.13 -3.17 11.12
N LEU A 107 5.10 -3.18 9.78
CA LEU A 107 5.91 -2.30 8.93
C LEU A 107 5.02 -1.39 8.12
N ARG A 108 5.44 -0.15 7.93
CA ARG A 108 4.80 0.74 6.96
C ARG A 108 5.17 0.32 5.54
N GLY A 109 4.16 0.02 4.74
CA GLY A 109 4.26 -0.15 3.30
C GLY A 109 3.85 1.13 2.57
N GLN A 110 4.56 1.45 1.49
CA GLN A 110 4.22 2.57 0.61
C GLN A 110 4.41 2.23 -0.87
N LYS A 111 3.54 2.78 -1.72
CA LYS A 111 3.60 2.62 -3.17
C LYS A 111 3.19 3.89 -3.88
N ILE A 112 4.08 4.43 -4.72
CA ILE A 112 3.69 5.46 -5.69
C ILE A 112 2.79 4.80 -6.73
N VAL A 113 1.59 5.36 -6.89
CA VAL A 113 0.60 4.90 -7.84
C VAL A 113 0.82 5.67 -9.15
N PRO A 114 1.09 5.00 -10.28
CA PRO A 114 1.23 5.67 -11.57
C PRO A 114 -0.06 6.38 -11.95
N VAL A 115 0.01 7.70 -12.09
CA VAL A 115 -1.14 8.55 -12.47
C VAL A 115 -1.67 8.19 -13.87
N SER A 116 -0.84 7.60 -14.72
CA SER A 116 -1.24 7.08 -16.04
C SER A 116 -2.18 5.87 -15.95
N SER A 117 -2.14 5.10 -14.86
CA SER A 117 -2.95 3.90 -14.66
C SER A 117 -4.26 4.19 -13.90
N LEU A 118 -4.42 5.42 -13.38
CA LEU A 118 -5.65 5.90 -12.73
C LEU A 118 -6.70 6.33 -13.76
N LYS A 119 -7.96 6.02 -13.45
CA LYS A 119 -9.14 6.45 -14.20
C LYS A 119 -9.87 7.54 -13.42
N ILE A 120 -10.45 8.52 -14.13
CA ILE A 120 -11.47 9.39 -13.53
C ILE A 120 -12.71 8.51 -13.29
N GLY A 121 -13.26 8.56 -12.07
CA GLY A 121 -14.27 7.63 -11.59
C GLY A 121 -13.69 6.54 -10.69
N SER A 122 -14.28 5.33 -10.75
CA SER A 122 -13.90 4.23 -9.86
C SER A 122 -12.59 3.56 -10.29
N ASN A 123 -11.75 3.26 -9.31
CA ASN A 123 -10.51 2.49 -9.45
C ASN A 123 -10.53 1.31 -8.47
N THR A 124 -10.07 0.16 -8.94
CA THR A 124 -9.91 -1.04 -8.10
C THR A 124 -8.43 -1.27 -7.83
N LEU A 125 -8.07 -1.37 -6.56
CA LEU A 125 -6.71 -1.63 -6.10
C LEU A 125 -6.64 -2.96 -5.37
N ILE A 126 -5.67 -3.78 -5.71
CA ILE A 126 -5.47 -5.10 -5.14
C ILE A 126 -4.07 -5.17 -4.56
N VAL A 127 -3.95 -5.59 -3.30
CA VAL A 127 -2.67 -5.91 -2.65
C VAL A 127 -2.59 -7.42 -2.48
N ALA A 128 -1.59 -8.04 -3.11
CA ALA A 128 -1.36 -9.48 -3.06
C ALA A 128 -0.02 -9.78 -2.37
N SER A 129 0.01 -10.76 -1.47
CA SER A 129 1.25 -11.22 -0.86
C SER A 129 2.11 -12.01 -1.86
N ALA A 130 3.39 -12.17 -1.54
CA ALA A 130 4.23 -13.13 -2.25
C ALA A 130 3.68 -14.56 -2.07
N SER A 131 3.86 -15.40 -3.08
CA SER A 131 3.41 -16.80 -3.05
C SER A 131 3.96 -17.53 -1.83
N GLY A 132 3.09 -18.21 -1.08
CA GLY A 132 3.47 -18.91 0.15
C GLY A 132 3.58 -18.02 1.39
N SER A 133 3.40 -16.70 1.28
CA SER A 133 3.40 -15.77 2.40
C SER A 133 1.98 -15.38 2.80
N THR A 134 1.70 -15.42 4.11
CA THR A 134 0.48 -14.85 4.69
C THR A 134 0.86 -13.56 5.41
N VAL A 135 0.19 -12.47 5.10
CA VAL A 135 0.38 -11.18 5.77
C VAL A 135 -0.97 -10.65 6.24
N ALA A 136 -0.95 -9.62 7.09
CA ALA A 136 -2.15 -8.84 7.37
C ALA A 136 -1.86 -7.37 7.08
N ILE A 137 -2.84 -6.67 6.51
CA ILE A 137 -2.75 -5.24 6.27
C ILE A 137 -3.79 -4.48 7.08
N ARG A 138 -3.47 -3.24 7.46
CA ARG A 138 -4.42 -2.32 8.11
C ARG A 138 -4.08 -0.87 7.78
N SER A 139 -4.98 0.03 8.17
CA SER A 139 -4.79 1.48 8.04
C SER A 139 -4.44 1.88 6.60
N THR A 140 -5.13 1.27 5.64
CA THR A 140 -4.90 1.48 4.21
C THR A 140 -5.45 2.84 3.82
N GLN A 141 -4.60 3.65 3.20
CA GLN A 141 -4.91 5.01 2.78
C GLN A 141 -4.37 5.27 1.38
N VAL A 142 -5.10 6.07 0.61
CA VAL A 142 -4.61 6.67 -0.63
C VAL A 142 -4.58 8.18 -0.49
N GLN A 143 -3.48 8.78 -0.94
CA GLN A 143 -3.32 10.23 -1.04
C GLN A 143 -3.25 10.63 -2.50
N LEU A 144 -4.02 11.64 -2.87
CA LEU A 144 -4.12 12.18 -4.22
C LEU A 144 -3.73 13.65 -4.17
N LYS A 145 -2.62 14.01 -4.81
CA LYS A 145 -2.15 15.39 -4.90
C LYS A 145 -2.71 16.04 -6.15
N TYR A 146 -3.38 17.16 -5.99
CA TYR A 146 -3.94 17.98 -7.06
C TYR A 146 -3.16 19.28 -7.23
N LEU A 147 -3.41 19.94 -8.36
CA LEU A 147 -2.95 21.30 -8.59
C LEU A 147 -3.57 22.21 -7.54
N TRP A 148 -2.74 23.01 -6.88
CA TRP A 148 -3.18 23.94 -5.85
C TRP A 148 -2.39 25.23 -5.96
N ASP A 149 -3.05 26.36 -5.75
CA ASP A 149 -2.53 27.72 -5.99
C ASP A 149 -1.24 28.05 -5.22
N LYS A 150 -0.98 27.33 -4.13
CA LYS A 150 0.24 27.48 -3.30
C LYS A 150 1.25 26.35 -3.47
N SER A 151 1.12 25.54 -4.53
CA SER A 151 2.08 24.47 -4.80
C SER A 151 3.30 25.02 -5.53
N ASP A 152 4.50 24.74 -5.04
CA ASP A 152 5.73 24.99 -5.77
C ASP A 152 5.83 23.98 -6.93
N TYR A 153 5.52 24.41 -8.14
CA TYR A 153 5.76 23.65 -9.37
C TYR A 153 6.49 24.51 -10.41
N ILE A 154 7.41 23.88 -11.14
CA ILE A 154 8.04 24.48 -12.30
C ILE A 154 7.29 23.99 -13.54
N LEU A 155 6.38 24.82 -14.07
CA LEU A 155 5.82 24.58 -15.41
C LEU A 155 6.92 24.89 -16.43
N GLN A 156 7.50 23.87 -17.05
CA GLN A 156 8.29 24.10 -18.25
C GLN A 156 7.33 24.44 -19.40
N PRO A 157 7.51 25.57 -20.11
CA PRO A 157 6.71 25.86 -21.29
C PRO A 157 6.97 24.82 -22.38
N ALA A 158 5.92 24.46 -23.13
CA ALA A 158 6.06 23.65 -24.32
C ALA A 158 6.96 24.39 -25.32
N HIS A 159 7.97 23.68 -25.85
CA HIS A 159 8.80 24.15 -26.96
C HIS A 159 7.97 24.30 -28.24
#